data_AF-A0A949Y224-F1
#
_entry.id   AF-A0A949Y224-F1
#
_cell.length_a   1.000
_cell.length_b   1.000
_cell.length_c   1.000
_cell.angle_alpha   90.00
_cell.angle_beta   90.00
_cell.angle_gamma   90.00
#
_symmetry.space_group_name_H-M   'P 1'
#
loop_
_entity.id
_entity.type
_entity.pdbx_description
1 polymer ?
#
loop_
_entity_poly.entity_id
_entity_poly.type
_entity_poly.pdbx_seq_one_letter_code
_entity_poly.pdbx_strand_id
1 'polypeptide(L)'
;MDLTPAALAVRFGLRPWTVRAILLCGPAPIRHRRGRPLVRLDEFTAALDPGAGARDTQARKDAPGDASEHHPGPESAPLPQEGPEP
;
A
#
# COMPACT_ATOMS: atom_id res chain seq x y z
N MET A 1 -6.52 1.90 -26.01
CA MET A 1 -7.97 1.54 -26.07
C MET A 1 -8.54 1.47 -24.65
N ASP A 2 -9.72 2.02 -24.38
CA ASP A 2 -10.40 1.92 -23.06
C ASP A 2 -11.37 0.73 -23.03
N LEU A 3 -11.32 -0.06 -21.96
CA LEU A 3 -12.15 -1.25 -21.76
C LEU A 3 -12.77 -1.25 -20.37
N THR A 4 -13.95 -1.86 -20.23
CA THR A 4 -14.52 -2.15 -18.92
C THR A 4 -13.80 -3.33 -18.26
N PRO A 5 -13.82 -3.45 -16.91
CA PRO A 5 -13.29 -4.64 -16.23
C PRO A 5 -13.90 -5.96 -16.75
N ALA A 6 -15.18 -5.95 -17.12
CA ALA A 6 -15.84 -7.11 -17.72
C ALA A 6 -15.26 -7.46 -19.10
N ALA A 7 -14.98 -6.45 -19.95
CA ALA A 7 -14.36 -6.67 -21.25
C ALA A 7 -12.92 -7.18 -21.12
N LEU A 8 -12.17 -6.72 -20.10
CA LEU A 8 -10.85 -7.26 -19.77
C LEU A 8 -10.94 -8.73 -19.34
N ALA A 9 -11.91 -9.09 -18.49
CA ALA A 9 -12.12 -10.47 -18.05
C ALA A 9 -12.33 -11.42 -19.23
N VAL A 10 -13.20 -11.06 -20.17
CA VAL A 10 -13.44 -11.84 -21.40
C VAL A 10 -12.19 -11.91 -22.27
N ARG A 11 -11.52 -10.78 -22.50
CA ARG A 11 -10.35 -10.70 -23.39
C ARG A 11 -9.17 -11.55 -22.91
N PHE A 12 -8.91 -11.55 -21.61
CA PHE A 12 -7.77 -12.26 -21.01
C PHE A 12 -8.15 -13.64 -20.44
N GLY A 13 -9.42 -14.06 -20.58
CA GLY A 13 -9.90 -15.33 -20.02
C GLY A 13 -9.85 -15.39 -18.50
N LEU A 14 -9.93 -14.24 -17.82
CA LEU A 14 -9.81 -14.12 -16.37
C LEU A 14 -11.17 -14.14 -15.69
N ARG A 15 -11.20 -14.60 -14.44
CA ARG A 15 -12.40 -14.48 -13.61
C ARG A 15 -12.64 -13.01 -13.24
N PRO A 16 -13.90 -12.56 -13.12
CA PRO A 16 -14.21 -11.16 -12.78
C PRO A 16 -13.54 -10.69 -11.48
N TRP A 17 -13.45 -11.57 -10.47
CA TRP A 17 -12.79 -11.25 -9.21
C TRP A 17 -11.28 -11.07 -9.37
N THR A 18 -10.63 -11.80 -10.28
CA THR A 18 -9.20 -11.68 -10.56
C THR A 18 -8.90 -10.34 -11.18
N VAL A 19 -9.70 -9.92 -12.16
CA VAL A 19 -9.58 -8.57 -12.74
C VAL A 19 -9.79 -7.51 -11.66
N ARG A 20 -10.78 -7.68 -10.78
CA ARG A 20 -10.99 -6.75 -9.67
C ARG A 20 -9.78 -6.69 -8.71
N ALA A 21 -9.16 -7.83 -8.40
CA ALA A 21 -7.96 -7.89 -7.56
C ALA A 21 -6.77 -7.18 -8.23
N ILE A 22 -6.55 -7.40 -9.52
CA ILE A 22 -5.50 -6.72 -10.29
C ILE A 22 -5.73 -5.20 -10.32
N LEU A 23 -6.98 -4.76 -10.47
CA LEU A 23 -7.30 -3.34 -10.52
C LEU A 23 -7.25 -2.66 -9.13
N LEU A 24 -7.53 -3.40 -8.05
CA LEU A 24 -7.49 -2.85 -6.68
C LEU A 24 -6.09 -2.89 -6.07
N CYS A 25 -5.30 -3.92 -6.37
CA CYS A 25 -4.00 -4.17 -5.75
C CYS A 25 -2.83 -3.93 -6.71
N GLY A 26 -3.09 -3.84 -8.01
CA GLY A 26 -2.07 -3.64 -9.04
C GLY A 26 -1.89 -2.17 -9.42
N PRO A 27 -0.85 -1.87 -10.22
CA PRO A 27 -0.51 -0.51 -10.62
C PRO A 27 -1.40 0.06 -11.74
N ALA A 28 -2.39 -0.70 -12.23
CA ALA A 28 -3.23 -0.28 -13.35
C ALA A 28 -4.22 0.84 -12.96
N PRO A 29 -4.19 2.02 -13.59
CA PRO A 29 -5.11 3.11 -13.30
C PRO A 29 -6.55 2.77 -13.67
N ILE A 30 -7.50 3.04 -12.76
CA ILE A 30 -8.94 2.96 -13.04
C ILE A 30 -9.48 4.37 -13.29
N ARG A 31 -10.09 4.58 -14.45
CA ARG A 31 -10.75 5.83 -14.83
C ARG A 31 -12.26 5.65 -14.71
N HIS A 32 -12.97 6.67 -14.27
CA HIS A 32 -14.43 6.62 -14.18
C HIS A 32 -15.06 7.56 -15.21
N ARG A 33 -15.95 7.03 -16.05
CA ARG A 33 -16.75 7.82 -17.00
C ARG A 33 -18.22 7.53 -16.76
N ARG A 34 -18.98 8.56 -16.34
CA ARG A 34 -20.41 8.44 -16.01
C ARG A 34 -20.70 7.31 -15.00
N GLY A 35 -19.85 7.18 -13.97
CA GLY A 35 -19.95 6.13 -12.95
C GLY A 35 -19.51 4.73 -13.39
N ARG A 36 -19.03 4.56 -14.63
CA ARG A 36 -18.53 3.26 -15.12
C ARG A 36 -17.00 3.21 -15.04
N PRO A 37 -16.42 2.16 -14.44
CA PRO A 37 -14.98 1.96 -14.43
C PRO A 37 -14.51 1.57 -15.84
N LEU A 38 -13.48 2.26 -16.31
CA LEU A 38 -12.78 2.04 -17.56
C LEU A 38 -11.29 1.98 -17.29
N VAL A 39 -10.62 1.12 -18.01
CA VAL A 39 -9.20 0.84 -17.86
C VAL A 39 -8.57 0.87 -19.24
N ARG A 40 -7.44 1.55 -19.38
CA ARG A 40 -6.69 1.51 -20.63
C ARG A 40 -6.05 0.14 -20.78
N LEU A 41 -6.30 -0.51 -21.91
CA LEU A 41 -5.74 -1.83 -22.21
C LEU A 41 -4.21 -1.86 -22.12
N ASP A 42 -3.55 -0.80 -22.59
CA ASP A 42 -2.09 -0.69 -22.57
C ASP A 42 -1.56 -0.65 -21.13
N GLU A 43 -2.21 0.15 -20.26
CA GLU A 43 -1.86 0.27 -18.83
C GLU A 43 -2.15 -1.04 -18.07
N PHE A 44 -3.25 -1.71 -18.40
CA PHE A 44 -3.57 -3.02 -17.81
C PHE A 44 -2.56 -4.09 -18.22
N THR A 45 -2.14 -4.11 -19.48
CA THR A 45 -1.16 -5.07 -19.99
C THR A 45 0.21 -4.83 -19.37
N ALA A 46 0.64 -3.56 -19.25
CA ALA A 46 1.86 -3.20 -18.55
C ALA A 46 1.82 -3.63 -17.07
N ALA A 47 0.67 -3.55 -16.40
CA ALA A 47 0.51 -4.02 -15.02
C ALA A 47 0.62 -5.55 -14.86
N LEU A 48 0.42 -6.32 -15.94
CA LEU A 48 0.60 -7.78 -15.93
C LEU A 48 2.04 -8.20 -16.25
N ASP A 49 2.86 -7.30 -16.81
CA ASP A 49 4.25 -7.59 -17.14
C ASP A 49 5.14 -7.40 -15.90
N PRO A 50 5.71 -8.48 -15.34
CA PRO A 50 6.62 -8.38 -14.20
C PRO A 50 7.89 -7.56 -14.51
N GLY A 51 8.22 -7.35 -15.80
CA GLY A 51 9.33 -6.51 -16.24
C GLY A 51 9.03 -5.00 -16.25
N ALA A 52 7.76 -4.59 -16.28
CA ALA A 52 7.38 -3.18 -16.35
C ALA A 52 7.33 -2.52 -14.96
N GLY A 53 7.08 -3.28 -13.88
CA GLY A 53 7.04 -2.79 -12.50
C GLY A 53 8.39 -2.78 -11.77
N ALA A 54 9.40 -3.49 -12.29
CA ALA A 54 10.69 -3.66 -11.60
C ALA A 54 11.61 -2.42 -11.66
N ARG A 55 11.28 -1.38 -12.43
CA ARG A 55 12.14 -0.19 -12.59
C ARG A 55 11.74 1.04 -11.77
N ASP A 56 10.55 1.10 -11.18
CA ASP A 56 10.04 2.35 -10.58
C ASP A 56 9.43 2.22 -9.16
N THR A 57 9.75 1.13 -8.43
CA THR A 57 9.38 0.99 -7.00
C THR A 57 10.58 0.84 -6.07
N GLN A 58 11.72 1.46 -6.42
CA GLN A 58 12.61 2.03 -5.40
C GLN A 58 12.18 3.46 -5.05
N ALA A 59 10.87 3.69 -4.92
CA ALA A 59 10.38 4.83 -4.15
C ALA A 59 10.76 4.56 -2.70
N ARG A 60 11.67 5.41 -2.21
CA ARG A 60 12.15 5.51 -0.84
C ARG A 60 11.17 4.89 0.16
N LYS A 61 11.61 3.83 0.83
CA LYS A 61 11.17 3.59 2.21
C LYS A 61 11.74 4.75 3.02
N ASP A 62 11.07 5.90 2.96
CA ASP A 62 11.20 6.89 4.02
C ASP A 62 10.88 6.12 5.29
N ALA A 63 11.90 5.96 6.12
CA ALA A 63 11.74 5.34 7.43
C ALA A 63 10.57 6.04 8.12
N PRO A 64 9.68 5.31 8.81
CA PRO A 64 8.68 5.95 9.64
C PRO A 64 9.42 6.91 10.56
N GLY A 65 8.93 8.15 10.62
CA GLY A 65 9.57 9.25 11.31
C GLY A 65 10.16 8.81 12.64
N ASP A 66 11.45 9.12 12.81
CA ASP A 66 12.11 9.18 14.10
C ASP A 66 11.44 10.32 14.88
N ALA A 67 10.26 10.02 15.41
CA ALA A 67 9.47 10.88 16.24
C ALA A 67 9.18 10.08 17.50
N SER A 68 9.87 10.50 18.57
CA SER A 68 9.94 9.94 19.93
C SER A 68 11.17 9.03 20.07
N GLU A 69 12.17 9.31 20.91
CA GLU A 69 12.12 9.99 22.20
C GLU A 69 13.45 10.70 22.48
N HIS A 70 13.43 12.02 22.68
CA HIS A 70 14.39 12.64 23.58
C HIS A 70 14.21 11.94 24.93
N HIS A 71 15.18 11.13 25.34
CA HIS A 71 15.32 10.67 26.71
C HIS A 71 15.87 11.83 27.57
N PRO A 72 15.12 12.41 28.52
CA PRO A 72 15.73 12.94 29.71
C PRO A 72 15.66 11.90 30.82
N GLY A 73 16.82 11.32 31.14
CA GLY A 73 17.20 10.98 32.51
C GLY A 73 16.64 9.69 33.14
N PRO A 74 17.50 8.78 33.61
CA PRO A 74 17.11 7.76 34.57
C PRO A 74 17.02 8.43 35.95
N GLU A 75 15.83 8.85 36.38
CA GLU A 75 15.66 9.19 37.80
C GLU A 75 15.56 7.89 38.58
N SER A 76 16.67 7.57 39.25
CA SER A 76 16.82 6.45 40.15
C SER A 76 15.84 6.59 41.31
N ALA A 77 14.87 5.69 41.40
CA ALA A 77 14.08 5.51 42.61
C ALA A 77 15.01 4.98 43.74
N PRO A 78 15.11 5.64 44.90
CA PRO A 78 15.62 4.98 46.08
C PRO A 78 14.49 4.18 46.75
N LEU A 79 14.69 2.86 46.87
CA LEU A 79 13.98 1.99 47.82
C LEU A 79 14.48 2.28 49.28
N PRO A 80 13.92 1.60 50.29
CA PRO A 80 13.10 2.12 51.40
C PRO A 80 13.90 2.58 52.64
N GLN A 81 13.25 3.28 53.58
CA GLN A 81 13.77 3.48 54.95
C GLN A 81 12.65 3.20 55.97
N GLU A 82 12.85 2.19 56.80
CA GLU A 82 12.05 1.78 57.96
C GLU A 82 12.17 2.77 59.14
N GLY A 83 11.06 3.13 59.79
CA GLY A 83 10.91 3.61 61.20
C GLY A 83 11.74 4.83 61.68
N PRO A 84 11.56 5.37 62.91
CA PRO A 84 10.71 4.94 64.03
C PRO A 84 9.78 6.05 64.63
N GLU A 85 9.03 5.63 65.65
CA GLU A 85 8.15 6.30 66.65
C GLU A 85 8.56 7.73 67.13
N PRO A 86 7.59 8.55 67.57
CA PRO A 86 7.35 8.70 69.02
C PRO A 86 5.87 8.63 69.47
#